data_AF-A0A9X2LTQ6-F1
#
_entry.id   AF-A0A9X2LTQ6-F1
#
_cell.length_a   1.000
_cell.length_b   1.000
_cell.length_c   1.000
_cell.angle_alpha   90.00
_cell.angle_beta   90.00
_cell.angle_gamma   90.00
#
_symmetry.space_group_name_H-M   'P 1'
#
loop_
_entity.id
_entity.type
_entity.pdbx_description
1 polymer ?
#
loop_
_entity_poly.entity_id
_entity_poly.type
_entity_poly.pdbx_seq_one_letter_code
_entity_poly.pdbx_strand_id
1 'polypeptide(L)'
;MSETEALLGDLRAEGDELDGLVAGLGGAAWRTATPAPGWTIAHQIAHLAWTDERAVQAAEDPQGFADEVRRAWAAPDAFVDEGAERGAAEPPEVLLRRWREGRERLRRTLAAQPSRARLPWYGPPMSVMSMATARLMETWAHGQDVADALGVPRAPTARLRHVARIGVRARGYAYAARGMEPPADEFRVELTAPDGELWTYGPEDAAQRVTGPALDFCLLVTQRAHRDDLALRAEGPDTDRWLDIAQAFAGPPGKGRAPGQRTGHTAGGSPSGDSATGGSPTGGSPLGDRPAGDSAGGDR
;
A
#
# COMPACT_ATOMS: atom_id res chain seq x y z
N MET A 1 15.09 13.59 -16.79
CA MET A 1 13.74 13.31 -16.27
C MET A 1 13.51 14.23 -15.08
N SER A 2 12.41 14.98 -15.07
CA SER A 2 12.06 15.83 -13.92
C SER A 2 11.63 14.98 -12.72
N GLU A 3 11.67 15.54 -11.50
CA GLU A 3 11.15 14.88 -10.29
C GLU A 3 9.67 14.48 -10.44
N THR A 4 8.89 15.32 -11.13
CA THR A 4 7.48 15.06 -11.43
C THR A 4 7.29 13.91 -12.41
N GLU A 5 8.10 13.86 -13.47
CA GLU A 5 8.05 12.74 -14.43
C GLU A 5 8.39 11.41 -13.76
N ALA A 6 9.42 11.39 -12.90
CA ALA A 6 9.81 10.19 -12.16
C ALA A 6 8.69 9.72 -11.22
N LEU A 7 8.08 10.64 -10.46
CA LEU A 7 6.94 10.34 -9.57
C LEU A 7 5.73 9.81 -10.35
N LEU A 8 5.39 10.40 -11.50
CA LEU A 8 4.29 9.93 -12.34
C LEU A 8 4.59 8.56 -12.98
N GLY A 9 5.87 8.27 -13.26
CA GLY A 9 6.34 6.94 -13.64
C GLY A 9 6.13 5.91 -12.53
N ASP A 10 6.49 6.26 -11.28
CA ASP A 10 6.26 5.40 -10.12
C ASP A 10 4.75 5.17 -9.87
N LEU A 11 3.91 6.20 -10.00
CA LEU A 11 2.45 6.07 -9.91
C LEU A 11 1.89 5.11 -10.97
N ARG A 12 2.39 5.21 -12.21
CA ARG A 12 1.99 4.29 -13.28
C ARG A 12 2.37 2.84 -12.93
N ALA A 13 3.59 2.62 -12.45
CA ALA A 13 4.08 1.29 -12.09
C ALA A 13 3.28 0.65 -10.94
N GLU A 14 2.90 1.42 -9.91
CA GLU A 14 1.98 0.95 -8.85
C GLU A 14 0.61 0.56 -9.43
N GLY A 15 0.08 1.36 -10.35
CA GLY A 15 -1.18 1.05 -11.03
C GLY A 15 -1.09 -0.21 -11.91
N ASP A 16 0.04 -0.43 -12.58
CA ASP A 16 0.28 -1.61 -13.43
C ASP A 16 0.40 -2.90 -12.58
N GLU A 17 1.02 -2.82 -11.40
CA GLU A 17 1.06 -3.96 -10.46
C GLU A 17 -0.34 -4.32 -9.94
N LEU A 18 -1.13 -3.34 -9.51
CA LEU A 18 -2.50 -3.58 -9.08
C LEU A 18 -3.38 -4.11 -10.23
N ASP A 19 -3.20 -3.60 -11.44
CA ASP A 19 -3.90 -4.08 -12.62
C ASP A 19 -3.63 -5.58 -12.85
N GLY A 20 -2.38 -6.00 -12.72
CA GLY A 20 -1.99 -7.41 -12.82
C GLY A 20 -2.69 -8.33 -11.82
N LEU A 21 -3.02 -7.84 -10.62
CA LEU A 21 -3.77 -8.60 -9.61
C LEU A 21 -5.24 -8.82 -10.00
N VAL A 22 -5.86 -7.85 -10.69
CA VAL A 22 -7.31 -7.87 -10.94
C VAL A 22 -7.70 -8.24 -12.37
N ALA A 23 -6.79 -8.09 -13.34
CA ALA A 23 -7.08 -8.24 -14.77
C ALA A 23 -7.60 -9.62 -15.17
N GLY A 24 -7.16 -10.68 -14.49
CA GLY A 24 -7.55 -12.07 -14.76
C GLY A 24 -8.66 -12.61 -13.85
N LEU A 25 -9.17 -11.80 -12.93
CA LEU A 25 -10.16 -12.26 -11.96
C LEU A 25 -11.53 -12.49 -12.60
N GLY A 26 -12.13 -13.64 -12.34
CA GLY A 26 -13.54 -13.88 -12.67
C GLY A 26 -14.47 -13.03 -11.80
N GLY A 27 -15.69 -12.75 -12.28
CA GLY A 27 -16.61 -11.83 -11.60
C GLY A 27 -16.99 -12.19 -10.16
N ALA A 28 -16.87 -13.45 -9.74
CA ALA A 28 -17.05 -13.83 -8.34
C ALA A 28 -15.93 -13.32 -7.43
N ALA A 29 -14.68 -13.32 -7.91
CA ALA A 29 -13.53 -12.86 -7.12
C ALA A 29 -13.58 -11.34 -6.84
N TRP A 30 -14.18 -10.55 -7.73
CA TRP A 30 -14.43 -9.12 -7.50
C TRP A 30 -15.33 -8.83 -6.28
N ARG A 31 -16.15 -9.81 -5.85
CA ARG A 31 -16.99 -9.73 -4.65
C ARG A 31 -16.30 -10.22 -3.38
N THR A 32 -15.04 -10.66 -3.46
CA THR A 32 -14.27 -11.09 -2.29
C THR A 32 -14.11 -9.90 -1.35
N ALA A 33 -14.48 -10.10 -0.08
CA ALA A 33 -14.27 -9.11 0.95
C ALA A 33 -12.78 -8.86 1.14
N THR A 34 -12.38 -7.59 1.18
CA THR A 34 -11.04 -7.21 1.58
C THR A 34 -10.98 -7.07 3.09
N PRO A 35 -9.77 -6.94 3.67
CA PRO A 35 -9.67 -6.65 5.08
C PRO A 35 -10.34 -5.32 5.45
N ALA A 36 -10.45 -4.34 4.54
CA ALA A 36 -11.21 -3.11 4.80
C ALA A 36 -12.71 -3.43 5.00
N PRO A 37 -13.29 -3.20 6.19
CA PRO A 37 -14.65 -3.64 6.49
C PRO A 37 -15.69 -3.08 5.53
N GLY A 38 -16.56 -3.95 5.01
CA GLY A 38 -17.60 -3.59 4.04
C GLY A 38 -17.12 -3.51 2.59
N TRP A 39 -15.82 -3.43 2.34
CA TRP A 39 -15.29 -3.23 0.99
C TRP A 39 -14.82 -4.54 0.36
N THR A 40 -15.31 -4.82 -0.84
CA THR A 40 -14.81 -5.90 -1.71
C THR A 40 -13.70 -5.41 -2.62
N ILE A 41 -13.05 -6.31 -3.38
CA ILE A 41 -12.10 -5.93 -4.42
C ILE A 41 -12.71 -4.90 -5.40
N ALA A 42 -13.98 -5.06 -5.77
CA ALA A 42 -14.68 -4.08 -6.59
C ALA A 42 -14.76 -2.69 -5.95
N HIS A 43 -15.00 -2.60 -4.64
CA HIS A 43 -15.01 -1.33 -3.92
C HIS A 43 -13.63 -0.66 -3.94
N GLN A 44 -12.55 -1.44 -3.77
CA GLN A 44 -11.18 -0.90 -3.83
C GLN A 44 -10.89 -0.24 -5.18
N ILE A 45 -11.22 -0.92 -6.29
CA ILE A 45 -10.99 -0.39 -7.64
C ILE A 45 -11.95 0.77 -7.95
N ALA A 46 -13.21 0.70 -7.51
CA ALA A 46 -14.20 1.76 -7.66
C ALA A 46 -13.78 3.05 -6.95
N HIS A 47 -13.29 2.94 -5.71
CA HIS A 47 -12.77 4.09 -4.97
C HIS A 47 -11.59 4.74 -5.69
N LEU A 48 -10.62 3.95 -6.16
CA LEU A 48 -9.48 4.47 -6.92
C LEU A 48 -9.92 5.18 -8.20
N ALA A 49 -10.82 4.57 -8.99
CA ALA A 49 -11.36 5.17 -10.21
C ALA A 49 -12.08 6.50 -9.92
N TRP A 50 -12.95 6.51 -8.91
CA TRP A 50 -13.70 7.69 -8.51
C TRP A 50 -12.76 8.81 -8.04
N THR A 51 -11.79 8.51 -7.18
CA THR A 51 -10.84 9.51 -6.67
C THR A 51 -9.91 10.05 -7.75
N ASP A 52 -9.50 9.23 -8.73
CA ASP A 52 -8.73 9.69 -9.91
C ASP A 52 -9.54 10.69 -10.74
N GLU A 53 -10.83 10.42 -10.97
CA GLU A 53 -11.72 11.34 -11.68
C GLU A 53 -11.87 12.67 -10.96
N ARG A 54 -11.99 12.66 -9.62
CA ARG A 54 -12.06 13.88 -8.81
C ARG A 54 -10.76 14.67 -8.91
N ALA A 55 -9.60 14.00 -8.89
CA ALA A 55 -8.30 14.67 -9.05
C ALA A 55 -8.15 15.30 -10.45
N VAL A 56 -8.65 14.64 -11.50
CA VAL A 56 -8.69 15.23 -12.84
C VAL A 56 -9.66 16.42 -12.90
N GLN A 57 -10.84 16.29 -12.32
CA GLN A 57 -11.83 17.37 -12.27
C GLN A 57 -11.26 18.59 -11.54
N ALA A 58 -10.58 18.41 -10.42
CA ALA A 58 -9.91 19.49 -9.69
C ALA A 58 -8.89 20.25 -10.56
N ALA A 59 -8.23 19.57 -11.49
CA ALA A 59 -7.22 20.16 -12.37
C ALA A 59 -7.78 20.80 -13.64
N GLU A 60 -8.83 20.23 -14.23
CA GLU A 60 -9.39 20.67 -15.51
C GLU A 60 -10.64 21.55 -15.38
N ASP A 61 -11.40 21.38 -14.31
CA ASP A 61 -12.62 22.13 -14.00
C ASP A 61 -12.71 22.48 -12.50
N PRO A 62 -11.91 23.46 -12.03
CA PRO A 62 -11.90 23.85 -10.61
C PRO A 62 -13.27 24.31 -10.09
N GLN A 63 -14.10 24.92 -10.95
CA GLN A 63 -15.43 25.38 -10.56
C GLN A 63 -16.39 24.20 -10.38
N GLY A 64 -16.42 23.26 -11.32
CA GLY A 64 -17.20 22.04 -11.15
C GLY A 64 -16.73 21.20 -9.97
N PHE A 65 -15.43 21.18 -9.68
CA PHE A 65 -14.92 20.55 -8.47
C PHE A 65 -15.38 21.27 -7.19
N ALA A 66 -15.42 22.61 -7.18
CA ALA A 66 -15.95 23.35 -6.03
C ALA A 66 -17.43 23.05 -5.78
N ASP A 67 -18.21 22.83 -6.83
CA ASP A 67 -19.62 22.42 -6.73
C ASP A 67 -19.75 21.02 -6.12
N GLU A 68 -18.87 20.10 -6.51
CA GLU A 68 -18.75 18.76 -5.94
C GLU A 68 -18.39 18.79 -4.46
N VAL A 69 -17.40 19.61 -4.06
CA VAL A 69 -17.04 19.78 -2.63
C VAL A 69 -18.23 20.27 -1.81
N ARG A 70 -19.03 21.20 -2.34
CA ARG A 70 -20.25 21.66 -1.65
C ARG A 70 -21.28 20.55 -1.48
N ARG A 71 -21.42 19.64 -2.45
CA ARG A 71 -22.28 18.46 -2.33
C ARG A 71 -21.74 17.48 -1.29
N ALA A 72 -20.43 17.23 -1.29
CA ALA A 72 -19.77 16.35 -0.32
C ALA A 72 -19.96 16.83 1.12
N TRP A 73 -19.84 18.14 1.37
CA TRP A 73 -20.07 18.74 2.69
C TRP A 73 -21.52 18.64 3.17
N ALA A 74 -22.49 18.50 2.27
CA ALA A 74 -23.88 18.29 2.66
C ALA A 74 -24.16 16.85 3.15
N ALA A 75 -23.26 15.89 2.86
CA ALA A 75 -23.35 14.49 3.29
C ALA A 75 -21.96 13.88 3.56
N PRO A 76 -21.22 14.38 4.58
CA PRO A 76 -19.80 14.05 4.78
C PRO A 76 -19.54 12.58 5.11
N ASP A 77 -20.49 11.90 5.76
CA ASP A 77 -20.36 10.49 6.17
C ASP A 77 -20.67 9.48 5.06
N ALA A 78 -21.18 9.93 3.90
CA ALA A 78 -21.64 9.05 2.82
C ALA A 78 -20.88 9.25 1.50
N PHE A 79 -20.26 10.40 1.30
CA PHE A 79 -19.86 10.83 -0.04
C PHE A 79 -18.76 9.97 -0.70
N VAL A 80 -17.75 9.55 0.06
CA VAL A 80 -16.66 8.69 -0.46
C VAL A 80 -17.16 7.26 -0.64
N ASP A 81 -17.88 6.73 0.35
CA ASP A 81 -18.42 5.37 0.34
C ASP A 81 -19.45 5.18 -0.79
N GLU A 82 -20.30 6.17 -1.05
CA GLU A 82 -21.25 6.15 -2.17
C GLU A 82 -20.58 6.03 -3.54
N GLY A 83 -19.41 6.67 -3.73
CA GLY A 83 -18.64 6.56 -4.97
C GLY A 83 -18.15 5.14 -5.19
N ALA A 84 -17.61 4.52 -4.14
CA ALA A 84 -17.15 3.14 -4.14
C ALA A 84 -18.31 2.15 -4.35
N GLU A 85 -19.42 2.30 -3.63
CA GLU A 85 -20.61 1.45 -3.73
C GLU A 85 -21.23 1.48 -5.14
N ARG A 86 -21.43 2.69 -5.70
CA ARG A 86 -21.96 2.83 -7.07
C ARG A 86 -21.04 2.18 -8.11
N GLY A 87 -19.73 2.38 -7.99
CA GLY A 87 -18.77 1.79 -8.93
C GLY A 87 -18.65 0.27 -8.75
N ALA A 88 -18.72 -0.24 -7.51
CA ALA A 88 -18.64 -1.66 -7.21
C ALA A 88 -19.85 -2.46 -7.73
N ALA A 89 -20.98 -1.79 -7.96
CA ALA A 89 -22.16 -2.38 -8.59
C ALA A 89 -22.05 -2.49 -10.13
N GLU A 90 -21.07 -1.85 -10.76
CA GLU A 90 -20.81 -2.00 -12.19
C GLU A 90 -20.27 -3.40 -12.52
N PRO A 91 -20.48 -3.91 -13.74
CA PRO A 91 -19.80 -5.12 -14.19
C PRO A 91 -18.27 -4.95 -14.08
N PRO A 92 -17.53 -5.95 -13.56
CA PRO A 92 -16.09 -5.87 -13.34
C PRO A 92 -15.28 -5.37 -14.54
N GLU A 93 -15.63 -5.80 -15.75
CA GLU A 93 -14.95 -5.40 -16.99
C GLU A 93 -15.19 -3.92 -17.36
N VAL A 94 -16.35 -3.37 -16.98
CA VAL A 94 -16.68 -1.95 -17.16
C VAL A 94 -15.88 -1.11 -16.17
N LEU A 95 -15.90 -1.51 -14.89
CA LEU A 95 -15.16 -0.85 -13.82
C LEU A 95 -13.65 -0.87 -14.10
N LEU A 96 -13.09 -2.02 -14.48
CA LEU A 96 -11.67 -2.16 -14.80
C LEU A 96 -11.26 -1.27 -15.97
N ARG A 97 -12.07 -1.20 -17.03
CA ARG A 97 -11.82 -0.30 -18.17
C ARG A 97 -11.84 1.16 -17.73
N ARG A 98 -12.87 1.56 -16.97
CA ARG A 98 -13.02 2.92 -16.44
C ARG A 98 -11.82 3.33 -15.58
N TRP A 99 -11.37 2.45 -14.68
CA TRP A 99 -10.19 2.70 -13.85
C TRP A 99 -8.91 2.84 -14.70
N ARG A 100 -8.68 1.94 -15.67
CA ARG A 100 -7.53 2.01 -16.59
C ARG A 100 -7.48 3.31 -17.39
N GLU A 101 -8.61 3.74 -17.93
CA GLU A 101 -8.72 5.00 -18.69
C GLU A 101 -8.54 6.21 -17.76
N GLY A 102 -9.15 6.16 -16.57
CA GLY A 102 -9.06 7.20 -15.54
C GLY A 102 -7.64 7.47 -15.07
N ARG A 103 -6.89 6.42 -14.70
CA ARG A 103 -5.50 6.57 -14.22
C ARG A 103 -4.55 7.10 -15.29
N GLU A 104 -4.75 6.72 -16.56
CA GLU A 104 -3.95 7.28 -17.67
C GLU A 104 -4.33 8.73 -17.97
N ARG A 105 -5.62 9.10 -17.87
CA ARG A 105 -6.05 10.50 -17.97
C ARG A 105 -5.44 11.32 -16.83
N LEU A 106 -5.54 10.88 -15.58
CA LEU A 106 -4.92 11.51 -14.42
C LEU A 106 -3.44 11.78 -14.66
N ARG A 107 -2.69 10.76 -15.08
CA ARG A 107 -1.25 10.90 -15.34
C ARG A 107 -0.97 11.97 -16.38
N ARG A 108 -1.72 12.01 -17.49
CA ARG A 108 -1.56 13.04 -18.54
C ARG A 108 -1.93 14.43 -18.04
N THR A 109 -3.04 14.56 -17.30
CA THR A 109 -3.50 15.83 -16.74
C THR A 109 -2.47 16.41 -15.77
N LEU A 110 -1.94 15.60 -14.85
CA LEU A 110 -0.91 16.07 -13.91
C LEU A 110 0.41 16.41 -14.60
N ALA A 111 0.81 15.64 -15.63
CA ALA A 111 2.03 15.91 -16.40
C ALA A 111 1.97 17.23 -17.18
N ALA A 112 0.77 17.68 -17.57
CA ALA A 112 0.56 18.93 -18.31
C ALA A 112 0.62 20.19 -17.41
N GLN A 113 0.67 20.03 -16.09
CA GLN A 113 0.61 21.13 -15.13
C GLN A 113 1.99 21.43 -14.52
N PRO A 114 2.29 22.69 -14.13
CA PRO A 114 3.49 23.00 -13.37
C PRO A 114 3.52 22.24 -12.04
N SER A 115 4.66 21.67 -11.67
CA SER A 115 4.80 20.78 -10.50
C SER A 115 4.33 21.38 -9.16
N ARG A 116 4.45 22.70 -9.01
CA ARG A 116 4.06 23.46 -7.81
C ARG A 116 2.69 24.15 -7.93
N ALA A 117 2.01 24.04 -9.07
CA ALA A 117 0.65 24.57 -9.23
C ALA A 117 -0.29 23.94 -8.18
N ARG A 118 -1.19 24.76 -7.63
CA ARG A 118 -2.12 24.34 -6.58
C ARG A 118 -3.44 23.91 -7.20
N LEU A 119 -3.82 22.68 -6.93
CA LEU A 119 -5.11 22.09 -7.28
C LEU A 119 -6.05 22.21 -6.06
N PRO A 120 -7.32 22.60 -6.25
CA PRO A 120 -8.30 22.51 -5.18
C PRO A 120 -8.46 21.05 -4.74
N TRP A 121 -8.78 20.84 -3.47
CA TRP A 121 -9.03 19.50 -2.94
C TRP A 121 -10.07 19.54 -1.81
N TYR A 122 -10.51 18.38 -1.33
CA TYR A 122 -11.45 18.27 -0.20
C TYR A 122 -10.90 18.83 1.12
N GLY A 123 -9.56 18.91 1.22
CA GLY A 123 -8.85 19.61 2.29
C GLY A 123 -8.08 20.83 1.75
N PRO A 124 -6.94 21.18 2.34
CA PRO A 124 -6.09 22.24 1.81
C PRO A 124 -5.69 21.98 0.35
N PRO A 125 -5.61 23.00 -0.51
CA PRO A 125 -5.14 22.85 -1.88
C PRO A 125 -3.77 22.15 -1.98
N MET A 126 -3.70 21.12 -2.81
CA MET A 126 -2.49 20.32 -2.99
C MET A 126 -1.66 20.84 -4.15
N SER A 127 -0.33 20.75 -4.06
CA SER A 127 0.49 20.91 -5.27
C SER A 127 0.29 19.71 -6.21
N VAL A 128 0.59 19.84 -7.50
CA VAL A 128 0.59 18.69 -8.45
C VAL A 128 1.46 17.53 -7.92
N MET A 129 2.64 17.84 -7.37
CA MET A 129 3.50 16.83 -6.73
C MET A 129 2.84 16.16 -5.52
N SER A 130 2.16 16.95 -4.67
CA SER A 130 1.43 16.42 -3.52
C SER A 130 0.27 15.52 -3.94
N MET A 131 -0.47 15.92 -4.98
CA MET A 131 -1.56 15.13 -5.55
C MET A 131 -1.03 13.80 -6.10
N ALA A 132 0.01 13.83 -6.94
CA ALA A 132 0.61 12.60 -7.49
C ALA A 132 1.14 11.66 -6.38
N THR A 133 1.78 12.22 -5.34
CA THR A 133 2.25 11.44 -4.18
C THR A 133 1.09 10.80 -3.41
N ALA A 134 0.00 11.54 -3.18
CA ALA A 134 -1.19 11.03 -2.52
C ALA A 134 -1.87 9.92 -3.34
N ARG A 135 -2.01 10.10 -4.67
CA ARG A 135 -2.58 9.07 -5.56
C ARG A 135 -1.72 7.80 -5.61
N LEU A 136 -0.40 7.93 -5.53
CA LEU A 136 0.51 6.78 -5.44
C LEU A 136 0.28 6.03 -4.13
N MET A 137 0.22 6.74 -3.00
CA MET A 137 -0.04 6.14 -1.69
C MET A 137 -1.41 5.44 -1.64
N GLU A 138 -2.46 6.08 -2.15
CA GLU A 138 -3.80 5.47 -2.26
C GLU A 138 -3.75 4.20 -3.11
N THR A 139 -3.14 4.25 -4.30
CA THR A 139 -3.02 3.08 -5.19
C THR A 139 -2.28 1.94 -4.51
N TRP A 140 -1.17 2.25 -3.81
CA TRP A 140 -0.41 1.23 -3.08
C TRP A 140 -1.21 0.64 -1.91
N ALA A 141 -1.90 1.46 -1.12
CA ALA A 141 -2.65 1.02 0.05
C ALA A 141 -3.87 0.16 -0.33
N HIS A 142 -4.64 0.60 -1.31
CA HIS A 142 -5.78 -0.17 -1.84
C HIS A 142 -5.31 -1.43 -2.59
N GLY A 143 -4.15 -1.38 -3.25
CA GLY A 143 -3.52 -2.56 -3.83
C GLY A 143 -3.07 -3.59 -2.79
N GLN A 144 -2.65 -3.14 -1.61
CA GLN A 144 -2.39 -4.04 -0.48
C GLN A 144 -3.68 -4.73 -0.01
N ASP A 145 -4.77 -4.00 0.16
CA ASP A 145 -6.06 -4.59 0.56
C ASP A 145 -6.56 -5.65 -0.46
N VAL A 146 -6.33 -5.42 -1.76
CA VAL A 146 -6.63 -6.42 -2.82
C VAL A 146 -5.72 -7.64 -2.72
N ALA A 147 -4.42 -7.43 -2.52
CA ALA A 147 -3.46 -8.52 -2.41
C ALA A 147 -3.75 -9.40 -1.19
N ASP A 148 -4.08 -8.79 -0.05
CA ASP A 148 -4.46 -9.49 1.19
C ASP A 148 -5.74 -10.33 0.98
N ALA A 149 -6.73 -9.79 0.26
CA ALA A 149 -7.97 -10.49 -0.08
C ALA A 149 -7.74 -11.70 -0.99
N LEU A 150 -6.75 -11.62 -1.87
CA LEU A 150 -6.35 -12.71 -2.77
C LEU A 150 -5.34 -13.67 -2.13
N GLY A 151 -4.80 -13.34 -0.95
CA GLY A 151 -3.77 -14.13 -0.26
C GLY A 151 -2.43 -14.14 -1.00
N VAL A 152 -2.13 -13.11 -1.80
CA VAL A 152 -0.90 -13.01 -2.60
C VAL A 152 0.07 -12.00 -2.00
N PRO A 153 1.37 -12.34 -1.86
CA PRO A 153 2.35 -11.39 -1.37
C PRO A 153 2.65 -10.32 -2.42
N ARG A 154 2.80 -9.07 -2.00
CA ARG A 154 3.36 -7.99 -2.83
C ARG A 154 4.83 -7.81 -2.52
N ALA A 155 5.67 -7.79 -3.57
CA ALA A 155 7.08 -7.46 -3.41
C ALA A 155 7.23 -5.98 -3.05
N PRO A 156 7.90 -5.62 -1.94
CA PRO A 156 8.16 -4.23 -1.62
C PRO A 156 9.18 -3.64 -2.61
N THR A 157 8.96 -2.39 -3.04
CA THR A 157 9.82 -1.70 -4.00
C THR A 157 10.26 -0.33 -3.47
N ALA A 158 11.26 0.28 -4.11
CA ALA A 158 11.73 1.63 -3.75
C ALA A 158 10.64 2.70 -3.84
N ARG A 159 9.49 2.44 -4.50
CA ARG A 159 8.35 3.36 -4.58
C ARG A 159 7.71 3.62 -3.22
N LEU A 160 7.93 2.74 -2.23
CA LEU A 160 7.53 2.94 -0.84
C LEU A 160 8.08 4.24 -0.23
N ARG A 161 9.17 4.80 -0.75
CA ARG A 161 9.71 6.10 -0.30
C ARG A 161 8.67 7.23 -0.35
N HIS A 162 7.73 7.16 -1.28
CA HIS A 162 6.67 8.15 -1.44
C HIS A 162 5.62 8.02 -0.33
N VAL A 163 5.23 6.78 0.00
CA VAL A 163 4.32 6.46 1.11
C VAL A 163 4.95 6.80 2.46
N ALA A 164 6.22 6.46 2.65
CA ALA A 164 6.97 6.81 3.86
C ALA A 164 7.05 8.33 4.04
N ARG A 165 7.41 9.07 2.98
CA ARG A 165 7.52 10.53 3.03
C ARG A 165 6.20 11.21 3.40
N ILE A 166 5.07 10.77 2.84
CA ILE A 166 3.77 11.35 3.21
C ILE A 166 3.37 10.94 4.64
N GLY A 167 3.65 9.71 5.06
CA GLY A 167 3.40 9.25 6.43
C GLY A 167 4.13 10.07 7.49
N VAL A 168 5.42 10.36 7.29
CA VAL A 168 6.19 11.23 8.20
C VAL A 168 5.64 12.66 8.21
N ARG A 169 5.36 13.23 7.04
CA ARG A 169 4.82 14.60 6.93
C ARG A 169 3.42 14.75 7.55
N ALA A 170 2.66 13.66 7.63
CA ALA A 170 1.34 13.63 8.21
C ALA A 170 1.34 13.55 9.75
N ARG A 171 2.51 13.58 10.43
CA ARG A 171 2.61 13.56 11.91
C ARG A 171 1.63 14.53 12.57
N GLY A 172 1.76 15.83 12.27
CA GLY A 172 0.90 16.85 12.90
C GLY A 172 -0.58 16.63 12.59
N TYR A 173 -0.89 16.14 11.38
CA TYR A 173 -2.25 15.80 10.99
C TYR A 173 -2.82 14.63 11.81
N ALA A 174 -2.03 13.59 12.08
CA ALA A 174 -2.45 12.42 12.86
C ALA A 174 -2.87 12.78 14.30
N TYR A 175 -2.16 13.75 14.91
CA TYR A 175 -2.51 14.34 16.21
C TYR A 175 -3.79 15.20 16.11
N ALA A 176 -3.84 16.12 15.14
CA ALA A 176 -4.98 17.01 14.94
C ALA A 176 -6.29 16.25 14.67
N ALA A 177 -6.24 15.17 13.89
CA ALA A 177 -7.39 14.31 13.59
C ALA A 177 -7.97 13.60 14.84
N ARG A 178 -7.22 13.56 15.95
CA ARG A 178 -7.64 13.02 17.25
C ARG A 178 -7.84 14.09 18.32
N GLY A 179 -7.81 15.38 17.94
CA GLY A 179 -7.91 16.49 18.88
C GLY A 179 -6.75 16.56 19.88
N MET A 180 -5.59 16.03 19.49
CA MET A 180 -4.38 16.01 20.30
C MET A 180 -3.40 17.08 19.81
N GLU A 181 -2.63 17.67 20.74
CA GLU A 181 -1.52 18.56 20.41
C GLU A 181 -0.29 17.72 20.02
N PRO A 182 0.36 17.96 18.87
CA PRO A 182 1.60 17.28 18.53
C PRO A 182 2.75 17.74 19.43
N PRO A 183 3.70 16.85 19.77
CA PRO A 183 4.95 17.24 20.43
C PRO A 183 5.68 18.32 19.64
N ALA A 184 6.19 19.33 20.35
CA ALA A 184 6.90 20.46 19.75
C ALA A 184 8.18 20.02 19.04
N ASP A 185 8.94 19.12 19.69
CA ASP A 185 10.17 18.58 19.12
C ASP A 185 9.86 17.60 17.99
N GLU A 186 10.66 17.67 16.92
CA GLU A 186 10.66 16.64 15.89
C GLU A 186 11.38 15.38 16.38
N PHE A 187 11.00 14.23 15.85
CA PHE A 187 11.73 12.97 16.07
C PHE A 187 12.34 12.48 14.76
N ARG A 188 13.39 11.67 14.90
CA ARG A 188 14.08 11.04 13.78
C ARG A 188 13.31 9.81 13.32
N VAL A 189 13.18 9.61 12.02
CA VAL A 189 12.61 8.38 11.44
C VAL A 189 13.66 7.76 10.52
N GLU A 190 14.07 6.53 10.78
CA GLU A 190 15.07 5.79 10.00
C GLU A 190 14.48 4.47 9.50
N LEU A 191 14.29 4.37 8.19
CA LEU A 191 13.60 3.24 7.57
C LEU A 191 14.55 2.48 6.66
N THR A 192 14.63 1.17 6.83
CA THR A 192 15.38 0.30 5.90
C THR A 192 14.54 0.06 4.65
N ALA A 193 15.04 0.54 3.51
CA ALA A 193 14.46 0.36 2.19
C ALA A 193 14.48 -1.11 1.75
N PRO A 194 13.70 -1.49 0.72
CA PRO A 194 13.68 -2.87 0.22
C PRO A 194 15.03 -3.37 -0.32
N ASP A 195 15.91 -2.48 -0.76
CA ASP A 195 17.27 -2.78 -1.21
C ASP A 195 18.32 -2.68 -0.08
N GLY A 196 17.88 -2.37 1.15
CA GLY A 196 18.75 -2.21 2.32
C GLY A 196 19.27 -0.78 2.53
N GLU A 197 19.00 0.17 1.63
CA GLU A 197 19.35 1.58 1.84
C GLU A 197 18.64 2.14 3.09
N LEU A 198 19.28 3.06 3.81
CA LEU A 198 18.66 3.75 4.93
C LEU A 198 17.99 5.05 4.47
N TRP A 199 16.69 5.17 4.67
CA TRP A 199 15.94 6.42 4.47
C TRP A 199 15.75 7.14 5.79
N THR A 200 16.19 8.40 5.87
CA THR A 200 16.15 9.18 7.10
C THR A 200 15.29 10.44 6.95
N TYR A 201 14.48 10.74 7.96
CA TYR A 201 13.65 11.94 8.04
C TYR A 201 13.76 12.59 9.42
N GLY A 202 13.71 13.92 9.47
CA GLY A 202 13.85 14.68 10.72
C GLY A 202 15.31 14.87 11.16
N PRO A 203 15.53 15.63 12.26
CA PRO A 203 16.87 16.01 12.73
C PRO A 203 17.73 14.81 13.13
N GLU A 204 19.02 14.84 12.82
CA GLU A 204 19.99 13.78 13.19
C GLU A 204 20.19 13.68 14.70
N ASP A 205 20.07 14.82 15.40
CA ASP A 205 20.25 14.98 16.84
C ASP A 205 18.94 14.88 17.62
N ALA A 206 17.84 14.47 16.98
CA ALA A 206 16.55 14.31 17.66
C ALA A 206 16.66 13.32 18.83
N ALA A 207 16.10 13.71 19.98
CA ALA A 207 16.15 12.92 21.21
C ALA A 207 15.36 11.61 21.12
N GLN A 208 14.40 11.54 20.20
CA GLN A 208 13.51 10.39 20.04
C GLN A 208 13.51 9.90 18.58
N ARG A 209 13.35 8.59 18.38
CA ARG A 209 13.51 7.96 17.06
C ARG A 209 12.50 6.86 16.79
N VAL A 210 12.15 6.69 15.52
CA VAL A 210 11.46 5.49 14.99
C VAL A 210 12.38 4.78 14.03
N THR A 211 12.58 3.47 14.21
CA THR A 211 13.39 2.64 13.32
C THR A 211 12.63 1.39 12.85
N GLY A 212 12.96 0.87 11.66
CA GLY A 212 12.44 -0.42 11.18
C GLY A 212 12.32 -0.51 9.66
N PRO A 213 11.70 -1.58 9.13
CA PRO A 213 11.51 -1.74 7.70
C PRO A 213 10.57 -0.69 7.10
N ALA A 214 10.90 -0.16 5.92
CA ALA A 214 10.06 0.81 5.24
C ALA A 214 8.66 0.26 4.89
N LEU A 215 8.57 -1.03 4.53
CA LEU A 215 7.29 -1.70 4.29
C LEU A 215 6.39 -1.64 5.52
N ASP A 216 6.93 -1.99 6.68
CA ASP A 216 6.19 -2.04 7.93
C ASP A 216 5.72 -0.64 8.33
N PHE A 217 6.57 0.38 8.17
CA PHE A 217 6.16 1.77 8.36
C PHE A 217 5.01 2.18 7.43
N CYS A 218 5.10 1.83 6.14
CA CYS A 218 4.07 2.14 5.14
C CYS A 218 2.74 1.43 5.46
N LEU A 219 2.78 0.19 5.94
CA LEU A 219 1.59 -0.53 6.40
C LEU A 219 0.95 0.13 7.61
N LEU A 220 1.76 0.60 8.58
CA LEU A 220 1.26 1.30 9.76
C LEU A 220 0.58 2.62 9.38
N VAL A 221 1.28 3.51 8.66
CA VAL A 221 0.76 4.86 8.35
C VAL A 221 -0.43 4.82 7.41
N THR A 222 -0.62 3.74 6.66
CA THR A 222 -1.84 3.55 5.86
C THR A 222 -2.91 2.74 6.59
N GLN A 223 -2.69 2.35 7.85
CA GLN A 223 -3.60 1.53 8.68
C GLN A 223 -3.92 0.15 8.06
N ARG A 224 -2.96 -0.43 7.33
CA ARG A 224 -3.05 -1.78 6.74
C ARG A 224 -2.45 -2.87 7.62
N ALA A 225 -1.79 -2.52 8.73
CA ALA A 225 -1.36 -3.46 9.76
C ALA A 225 -1.51 -2.85 11.16
N HIS A 226 -1.61 -3.71 12.18
CA HIS A 226 -1.53 -3.30 13.58
C HIS A 226 -0.05 -3.14 13.98
N ARG A 227 0.27 -2.20 14.88
CA ARG A 227 1.66 -1.95 15.33
C ARG A 227 2.37 -3.19 15.86
N ASP A 228 1.66 -4.07 16.55
CA ASP A 228 2.23 -5.29 17.14
C ASP A 228 2.65 -6.35 16.10
N ASP A 229 2.17 -6.21 14.85
CA ASP A 229 2.52 -7.11 13.74
C ASP A 229 3.73 -6.61 12.92
N LEU A 230 4.39 -5.55 13.39
CA LEU A 230 5.39 -4.79 12.67
C LEU A 230 6.72 -4.73 13.42
N ALA A 231 7.82 -4.80 12.68
CA ALA A 231 9.17 -4.67 13.21
C ALA A 231 9.59 -3.19 13.36
N LEU A 232 8.66 -2.33 13.78
CA LEU A 232 8.92 -0.92 14.08
C LEU A 232 9.31 -0.77 15.55
N ARG A 233 10.32 0.04 15.81
CA ARG A 233 10.81 0.34 17.16
C ARG A 233 10.71 1.83 17.41
N ALA A 234 10.12 2.20 18.53
CA ALA A 234 10.15 3.56 19.05
C ALA A 234 11.19 3.68 20.16
N GLU A 235 12.03 4.69 20.06
CA GLU A 235 12.99 5.11 21.07
C GLU A 235 12.52 6.46 21.61
N GLY A 236 11.62 6.43 22.61
CA GLY A 236 11.08 7.62 23.25
C GLY A 236 9.54 7.61 23.33
N PRO A 237 8.97 8.29 24.35
CA PRO A 237 7.54 8.26 24.62
C PRO A 237 6.67 8.89 23.52
N ASP A 238 7.14 9.96 22.87
CA ASP A 238 6.40 10.64 21.80
C ASP A 238 6.41 9.85 20.50
N THR A 239 7.53 9.19 20.20
CA THR A 239 7.61 8.26 19.07
C THR A 239 6.73 7.04 19.29
N ASP A 240 6.72 6.48 20.50
CA ASP A 240 5.86 5.34 20.84
C ASP A 240 4.38 5.72 20.73
N ARG A 241 4.01 6.90 21.26
CA ARG A 241 2.66 7.44 21.14
C ARG A 241 2.28 7.74 19.68
N TRP A 242 3.21 8.23 18.87
CA TRP A 242 2.91 8.52 17.47
C TRP A 242 2.62 7.25 16.67
N LEU A 243 3.32 6.15 16.94
CA LEU A 243 3.06 4.87 16.27
C LEU A 243 1.63 4.35 16.54
N ASP A 244 1.01 4.68 17.67
CA ASP A 244 -0.40 4.33 17.95
C ASP A 244 -1.41 5.05 17.04
N ILE A 245 -1.05 6.25 16.57
CA ILE A 245 -1.99 7.16 15.91
C ILE A 245 -1.63 7.46 14.46
N ALA A 246 -0.49 6.97 13.99
CA ALA A 246 0.05 7.24 12.68
C ALA A 246 -1.01 7.06 11.56
N GLN A 247 -1.15 8.08 10.71
CA GLN A 247 -1.96 8.00 9.49
C GLN A 247 -1.42 8.93 8.40
N ALA A 248 -1.48 8.50 7.15
CA ALA A 248 -0.96 9.19 5.97
C ALA A 248 -2.03 9.81 5.07
N PHE A 249 -3.31 9.60 5.36
CA PHE A 249 -4.45 10.07 4.57
C PHE A 249 -5.29 11.10 5.32
N ALA A 250 -6.03 11.91 4.57
CA ALA A 250 -6.97 12.87 5.12
C ALA A 250 -8.31 12.16 5.41
N GLY A 251 -8.84 12.31 6.62
CA GLY A 251 -10.07 11.69 7.08
C GLY A 251 -10.04 11.43 8.58
N PRO A 252 -11.21 11.09 9.18
CA PRO A 252 -11.24 10.59 10.54
C PRO A 252 -10.40 9.31 10.65
N PRO A 253 -9.80 9.03 11.83
CA PRO A 253 -9.07 7.78 12.01
C PRO A 253 -10.02 6.58 11.85
N GLY A 254 -9.58 5.58 11.08
CA GLY A 254 -10.29 4.32 10.98
C GLY A 254 -10.22 3.52 12.29
N LYS A 255 -10.96 2.41 12.35
CA LYS A 255 -10.88 1.46 13.48
C LYS A 255 -9.52 0.74 13.56
N GLY A 256 -8.68 0.87 12.54
CA GLY A 256 -7.41 0.17 12.41
C GLY A 256 -7.59 -1.34 12.16
N ARG A 257 -6.46 -2.05 12.14
CA ARG A 257 -6.38 -3.51 12.14
C ARG A 257 -6.30 -4.02 13.56
N ALA A 258 -6.90 -5.18 13.84
CA ALA A 258 -6.61 -5.90 15.08
C ALA A 258 -5.27 -6.64 14.96
N PRO A 259 -4.55 -6.89 16.08
CA PRO A 259 -3.34 -7.72 16.08
C PRO A 259 -3.57 -9.08 15.41
N GLY A 260 -2.60 -9.56 14.65
CA GLY A 260 -2.62 -10.87 13.99
C GLY A 260 -3.48 -10.97 12.73
N GLN A 261 -4.01 -9.85 12.20
CA GLN A 261 -4.83 -9.83 10.98
C GLN A 261 -4.02 -9.83 9.67
N ARG A 262 -2.68 -9.90 9.75
CA ARG A 262 -1.81 -9.87 8.57
C ARG A 262 -1.88 -11.18 7.79
N THR A 263 -2.31 -11.12 6.52
CA THR A 263 -2.17 -12.25 5.58
C THR A 263 -0.88 -12.07 4.76
N GLY A 264 -0.04 -13.11 4.67
CA GLY A 264 1.01 -13.17 3.64
C GLY A 264 2.39 -12.54 3.90
N HIS A 265 2.72 -12.06 5.11
CA HIS A 265 4.11 -11.65 5.45
C HIS A 265 4.51 -12.13 6.85
N THR A 266 5.53 -12.99 6.90
CA THR A 266 6.22 -13.34 8.14
C THR A 266 7.16 -12.20 8.52
N ALA A 267 6.96 -11.57 9.67
CA ALA A 267 7.91 -10.61 10.23
C ALA A 267 9.32 -11.24 10.20
N GLY A 268 10.27 -10.54 9.58
CA GLY A 268 11.61 -11.06 9.30
C GLY A 268 12.31 -11.59 10.55
N GLY A 269 12.39 -12.91 10.67
CA GLY A 269 13.22 -13.58 11.66
C GLY A 269 14.69 -13.39 11.31
N SER A 270 15.48 -12.88 12.24
CA SER A 270 16.95 -12.94 12.14
C SER A 270 17.40 -14.41 12.06
N PRO A 271 18.30 -14.79 11.14
CA PRO A 271 18.84 -16.15 11.13
C PRO A 271 19.73 -16.31 12.37
N SER A 272 19.22 -17.01 13.37
CA SER A 272 20.06 -17.53 14.46
C SER A 272 20.95 -18.59 13.82
N GLY A 273 22.21 -18.24 13.61
CA GLY A 273 23.22 -19.18 13.17
C GLY A 273 23.43 -20.22 14.27
N ASP A 274 23.20 -21.48 13.94
CA ASP A 274 23.89 -22.55 14.63
C ASP A 274 24.57 -23.43 13.59
N SER A 275 25.89 -23.40 13.68
CA SER A 275 26.81 -24.16 12.86
C SER A 275 27.20 -25.39 13.67
N ALA A 276 26.73 -26.55 13.25
CA ALA A 276 27.23 -27.83 13.74
C ALA A 276 27.71 -28.65 12.55
N THR A 277 29.03 -28.73 12.46
CA THR A 277 29.84 -29.55 11.56
C THR A 277 29.65 -31.04 11.86
N GLY A 278 29.71 -31.89 10.83
CA GLY A 278 29.75 -33.34 11.06
C GLY A 278 29.66 -34.24 9.84
N GLY A 279 30.73 -34.30 9.04
CA GLY A 279 31.30 -35.52 8.43
C GLY A 279 30.44 -36.40 7.48
N SER A 280 30.80 -36.38 6.19
CA SER A 280 30.52 -37.47 5.23
C SER A 280 31.49 -38.66 5.40
N PRO A 281 31.08 -39.87 4.99
CA PRO A 281 31.86 -40.63 4.01
C PRO A 281 30.94 -41.29 2.94
N THR A 282 31.09 -40.99 1.64
CA THR A 282 31.83 -41.75 0.59
C THR A 282 31.44 -43.22 0.35
N GLY A 283 31.14 -43.53 -0.93
CA GLY A 283 31.09 -44.87 -1.55
C GLY A 283 29.66 -45.31 -1.87
N GLY A 284 29.19 -45.53 -3.10
CA GLY A 284 29.85 -46.02 -4.31
C GLY A 284 29.13 -47.31 -4.73
N SER A 285 28.26 -47.26 -5.75
CA SER A 285 27.61 -48.45 -6.33
C SER A 285 27.65 -48.38 -7.86
N PRO A 286 28.17 -49.42 -8.55
CA PRO A 286 28.05 -49.55 -10.00
C PRO A 286 26.86 -50.44 -10.39
N LEU A 287 26.40 -50.21 -11.63
CA LEU A 287 25.45 -51.01 -12.39
C LEU A 287 25.98 -52.44 -12.67
N GLY A 288 25.07 -53.41 -12.86
CA GLY A 288 25.40 -54.67 -13.55
C GLY A 288 24.40 -55.82 -13.40
N ASP A 289 23.69 -56.11 -14.50
CA ASP A 289 23.27 -57.41 -15.04
C ASP A 289 22.25 -58.37 -14.34
N ARG A 290 21.18 -58.60 -15.10
CA ARG A 290 20.46 -59.90 -15.30
C ARG A 290 21.08 -60.58 -16.56
N PRO A 291 20.96 -61.90 -16.84
CA PRO A 291 19.72 -62.72 -16.70
C PRO A 291 19.91 -64.27 -16.49
N ALA A 292 18.78 -65.01 -16.66
CA ALA A 292 18.55 -66.47 -16.79
C ALA A 292 18.51 -67.30 -15.48
N GLY A 293 17.66 -68.30 -15.26
CA GLY A 293 16.60 -69.00 -16.01
C GLY A 293 15.77 -69.82 -14.99
N ASP A 294 14.46 -69.97 -15.18
CA ASP A 294 13.80 -71.17 -15.72
C ASP A 294 13.41 -72.22 -14.66
N SER A 295 12.09 -72.45 -14.48
CA SER A 295 11.47 -73.75 -14.15
C SER A 295 9.96 -73.63 -13.86
N ALA A 296 9.18 -73.99 -14.88
CA ALA A 296 8.06 -74.95 -14.94
C ALA A 296 7.12 -75.26 -13.74
N GLY A 297 5.83 -75.43 -14.10
CA GLY A 297 4.81 -76.27 -13.44
C GLY A 297 3.68 -75.45 -12.79
N GLY A 298 2.42 -75.43 -13.22
CA GLY A 298 1.62 -76.42 -13.94
C GLY A 298 0.84 -77.29 -12.96
N ASP A 299 -0.38 -76.89 -12.58
CA ASP A 299 -1.61 -77.72 -12.64
C ASP A 299 -2.86 -77.02 -12.07
N ARG A 300 -3.92 -77.05 -12.89
CA ARG A 300 -5.38 -76.97 -12.63
C ARG A 300 -6.04 -75.65 -12.24
#